data_AF-A0A2K3MZ80-F1
#
_entry.id   AF-A0A2K3MZ80-F1
#
_cell.length_a   1.000
_cell.length_b   1.000
_cell.length_c   1.000
_cell.angle_alpha   90.00
_cell.angle_beta   90.00
_cell.angle_gamma   90.00
#
_symmetry.space_group_name_H-M   'P 1'
#
loop_
_entity.id
_entity.type
_entity.pdbx_description
1 polymer ?
#
loop_
_entity_poly.entity_id
_entity_poly.type
_entity_poly.pdbx_seq_one_letter_code
_entity_poly.pdbx_strand_id
1 'polypeptide(L)'
;MTNDKGVEWRIKVEDGPWKRAGISCSMWTFITSFYFKLCKFVKKAWDIGVNDPRKFIHCVKVGLALAVVSLFYYLKPLYDGVGKNAMWAVMTVIVVFEYTAGATIYKSINRICGTTLAGLLALGVQWVASRAGAEWEPVIVGASLFLLASAVTFSRFIPTIKARFDYGALIFILTFSLVSVSGYRIDELFTLANQRISTIIIGTSLCIIVSTTIRPVWAGQELYVLVTGNLDKLADSLEG
;
A
#
# COMPACT_ATOMS: atom_id res chain seq x y z
N MET A 1 -25.88 -65.92 32.96
CA MET A 1 -25.82 -64.50 32.52
C MET A 1 -24.51 -63.92 33.03
N THR A 2 -23.62 -63.67 32.10
CA THR A 2 -22.23 -63.20 32.25
C THR A 2 -22.20 -61.78 32.78
N ASN A 3 -21.49 -61.53 33.88
CA ASN A 3 -21.16 -60.18 34.34
C ASN A 3 -19.64 -60.04 34.30
N ASP A 4 -19.13 -59.62 33.13
CA ASP A 4 -17.72 -59.45 32.84
C ASP A 4 -17.26 -58.09 33.39
N LYS A 5 -16.55 -58.09 34.52
CA LYS A 5 -15.89 -56.90 35.07
C LYS A 5 -14.50 -56.80 34.46
N GLY A 6 -14.43 -56.34 33.21
CA GLY A 6 -13.17 -55.97 32.56
C GLY A 6 -12.58 -54.72 33.23
N VAL A 7 -11.53 -54.91 34.04
CA VAL A 7 -10.67 -53.80 34.50
C VAL A 7 -9.73 -53.41 33.36
N GLU A 8 -10.09 -52.34 32.65
CA GLU A 8 -9.28 -51.78 31.58
C GLU A 8 -8.10 -50.97 32.16
N TRP A 9 -6.93 -51.60 32.26
CA TRP A 9 -5.69 -50.93 32.67
C TRP A 9 -5.17 -50.04 31.53
N ARG A 10 -5.54 -48.76 31.53
CA ARG A 10 -5.00 -47.78 30.59
C ARG A 10 -3.58 -47.36 31.04
N ILE A 11 -2.55 -47.98 30.47
CA ILE A 11 -1.15 -47.56 30.66
C ILE A 11 -1.00 -46.14 30.10
N LYS A 12 -0.82 -45.15 30.97
CA LYS A 12 -0.33 -43.83 30.55
C LYS A 12 1.15 -43.99 30.21
N VAL A 13 1.46 -44.14 28.93
CA VAL A 13 2.83 -44.07 28.44
C VAL A 13 3.30 -42.63 28.63
N GLU A 14 4.14 -42.38 29.64
CA GLU A 14 4.87 -41.12 29.74
C GLU A 14 5.77 -40.97 28.52
N ASP A 15 5.66 -39.84 27.82
CA ASP A 15 6.51 -39.53 26.68
C ASP A 15 7.98 -39.48 27.13
N GLY A 16 8.76 -40.51 26.77
CA GLY A 16 10.15 -40.65 27.18
C GLY A 16 11.06 -39.50 26.71
N PRO A 17 12.22 -39.30 27.36
CA PRO A 17 13.16 -38.19 27.10
C PRO A 17 13.64 -38.12 25.64
N TRP A 18 13.62 -39.23 24.92
CA TRP A 18 14.01 -39.35 23.51
C TRP A 18 13.05 -38.59 22.56
N LYS A 19 11.74 -38.57 22.84
CA LYS A 19 10.75 -37.79 22.06
C LYS A 19 10.98 -36.29 22.26
N ARG A 20 11.27 -35.87 23.50
CA ARG A 20 11.57 -34.48 23.86
C ARG A 20 12.91 -34.02 23.26
N ALA A 21 13.91 -34.90 23.20
CA ALA A 21 15.19 -34.66 22.54
C ALA A 21 15.07 -34.57 21.00
N GLY A 22 14.24 -35.40 20.36
CA GLY A 22 13.99 -35.33 18.91
C GLY A 22 13.28 -34.05 18.47
N ILE A 23 12.31 -33.57 19.24
CA ILE A 23 11.62 -32.29 19.01
C ILE A 23 12.56 -31.10 19.29
N SER A 24 13.37 -31.18 20.35
CA SER A 24 14.36 -30.15 20.69
C SER A 24 15.46 -30.01 19.63
N CYS A 25 15.93 -31.12 19.06
CA CYS A 25 16.93 -31.14 17.98
C CYS A 25 16.36 -30.59 16.66
N SER A 26 15.12 -30.97 16.33
CA SER A 26 14.39 -30.41 15.20
C SER A 26 14.20 -28.88 15.35
N MET A 27 13.77 -28.41 16.51
CA MET A 27 13.58 -26.97 16.74
C MET A 27 14.88 -26.17 16.67
N TRP A 28 15.99 -26.71 17.19
CA TRP A 28 17.31 -26.06 17.13
C TRP A 28 17.85 -25.97 15.69
N THR A 29 17.64 -27.00 14.87
CA THR A 29 18.02 -26.97 13.45
C THR A 29 17.18 -25.97 12.65
N PHE A 30 15.89 -25.80 12.97
CA PHE A 30 15.07 -24.73 12.39
C PHE A 30 15.54 -23.33 12.80
N ILE A 31 15.84 -23.10 14.09
CA ILE A 31 16.32 -21.82 14.60
C ILE A 31 17.67 -21.44 13.97
N THR A 32 18.61 -22.37 13.89
CA THR A 32 19.92 -22.14 13.27
C THR A 32 19.81 -21.91 11.76
N SER A 33 18.97 -22.68 11.06
CA SER A 33 18.66 -22.45 9.64
C SER A 33 18.04 -21.07 9.38
N PHE A 34 17.12 -20.65 10.24
CA PHE A 34 16.51 -19.32 10.17
C PHE A 34 17.54 -18.22 10.45
N TYR A 35 18.40 -18.41 11.47
CA TYR A 35 19.49 -17.49 11.79
C TYR A 35 20.46 -17.31 10.62
N PHE A 36 20.91 -18.40 9.99
CA PHE A 36 21.79 -18.31 8.81
C PHE A 36 21.13 -17.59 7.63
N LYS A 37 19.84 -17.85 7.38
CA LYS A 37 19.06 -17.13 6.36
C LYS A 37 18.97 -15.64 6.68
N LEU A 38 18.75 -15.29 7.95
CA LEU A 38 18.68 -13.91 8.42
C LEU A 38 20.03 -13.21 8.29
N CYS A 39 21.13 -13.83 8.71
CA CYS A 39 22.48 -13.27 8.55
C CYS A 39 22.83 -13.04 7.08
N LYS A 40 22.48 -13.99 6.19
CA LYS A 40 22.70 -13.83 4.75
C LYS A 40 21.86 -12.68 4.18
N PHE A 41 20.62 -12.52 4.64
CA PHE A 41 19.76 -11.40 4.26
C PHE A 41 20.32 -10.06 4.74
N VAL A 42 20.74 -9.97 6.01
CA VAL A 42 21.35 -8.77 6.60
C VAL A 42 22.62 -8.39 5.87
N LYS A 43 23.50 -9.35 5.55
CA LYS A 43 24.72 -9.10 4.78
C LYS A 43 24.39 -8.54 3.39
N LYS A 44 23.42 -9.14 2.69
CA LYS A 44 22.97 -8.64 1.39
C LYS A 44 22.35 -7.24 1.48
N ALA A 45 21.55 -6.96 2.52
CA ALA A 45 20.97 -5.65 2.76
C ALA A 45 22.04 -4.60 3.08
N TRP A 46 23.06 -4.98 3.85
CA TRP A 46 24.24 -4.16 4.14
C TRP A 46 25.00 -3.82 2.86
N ASP A 47 25.29 -4.81 2.02
CA ASP A 47 25.95 -4.60 0.73
C ASP A 47 25.13 -3.64 -0.16
N ILE A 48 23.80 -3.76 -0.19
CA ILE A 48 22.94 -2.82 -0.94
C ILE A 48 23.04 -1.39 -0.39
N GLY A 49 23.03 -1.23 0.94
CA GLY A 49 23.08 0.08 1.58
C GLY A 49 24.42 0.79 1.43
N VAL A 50 25.53 0.04 1.50
CA VAL A 50 26.89 0.59 1.32
C VAL A 50 27.16 0.93 -0.15
N ASN A 51 26.74 0.06 -1.07
CA ASN A 51 26.93 0.29 -2.51
C ASN A 51 26.07 1.45 -3.04
N ASP A 52 24.90 1.70 -2.42
CA ASP A 52 24.01 2.79 -2.81
C ASP A 52 23.43 3.52 -1.59
N PRO A 53 24.17 4.50 -1.03
CA PRO A 53 23.73 5.23 0.17
C PRO A 53 22.44 6.03 -0.07
N ARG A 54 22.08 6.31 -1.33
CA ARG A 54 20.85 7.04 -1.67
C ARG A 54 19.62 6.16 -1.46
N LYS A 55 19.69 4.87 -1.80
CA LYS A 55 18.63 3.90 -1.50
C LYS A 55 18.40 3.77 0.00
N PHE A 56 19.46 3.70 0.79
CA PHE A 56 19.34 3.66 2.25
C PHE A 56 18.66 4.92 2.80
N ILE A 57 19.09 6.10 2.37
CA ILE A 57 18.47 7.38 2.76
C ILE A 57 16.99 7.41 2.35
N HIS A 58 16.64 6.92 1.16
CA HIS A 58 15.25 6.81 0.72
C HIS A 58 14.41 5.92 1.67
N CYS A 59 14.90 4.74 2.06
CA CYS A 59 14.21 3.88 3.02
C CYS A 59 13.96 4.59 4.36
N VAL A 60 14.94 5.34 4.87
CA VAL A 60 14.80 6.14 6.09
C VAL A 60 13.74 7.23 5.91
N LYS A 61 13.67 7.90 4.75
CA LYS A 61 12.62 8.90 4.47
C LYS A 61 11.23 8.31 4.48
N VAL A 62 11.03 7.14 3.86
CA VAL A 62 9.73 6.45 3.85
C VAL A 62 9.32 6.12 5.28
N GLY A 63 10.24 5.56 6.07
CA GLY A 63 10.01 5.25 7.49
C GLY A 63 9.66 6.49 8.30
N LEU A 64 10.37 7.60 8.08
CA LEU A 64 10.09 8.87 8.72
C LEU A 64 8.74 9.45 8.29
N ALA A 65 8.38 9.39 7.00
CA ALA A 65 7.07 9.83 6.52
C ALA A 65 5.93 9.04 7.19
N LEU A 66 6.08 7.73 7.30
CA LEU A 66 5.14 6.87 8.02
C LEU A 66 5.06 7.20 9.51
N ALA A 67 6.21 7.44 10.15
CA ALA A 67 6.25 7.82 11.56
C ALA A 67 5.60 9.19 11.81
N VAL A 68 5.88 10.18 10.97
CA VAL A 68 5.29 11.52 11.05
C VAL A 68 3.79 11.45 10.83
N VAL A 69 3.32 10.74 9.80
CA VAL A 69 1.88 10.57 9.56
C VAL A 69 1.23 9.86 10.74
N SER A 70 1.82 8.79 11.26
CA SER A 70 1.27 8.07 12.42
C SER A 70 1.21 8.95 13.67
N LEU A 71 2.28 9.71 13.94
CA LEU A 71 2.34 10.65 15.05
C LEU A 71 1.31 11.76 14.91
N PHE A 72 1.10 12.28 13.70
CA PHE A 72 0.09 13.29 13.39
C PHE A 72 -1.32 12.81 13.73
N TYR A 73 -1.60 11.50 13.57
CA TYR A 73 -2.87 10.88 13.95
C TYR A 73 -3.01 10.60 15.45
N TYR A 74 -1.90 10.41 16.18
CA TYR A 74 -1.94 10.23 17.62
C TYR A 74 -2.16 11.54 18.41
N LEU A 75 -2.01 12.70 17.76
CA LEU A 75 -2.31 13.99 18.38
C LEU A 75 -3.84 14.19 18.51
N LYS A 76 -4.30 14.26 19.77
CA LYS A 76 -5.69 14.29 20.23
C LYS A 76 -6.65 15.23 19.44
N PRO A 77 -6.26 16.46 19.05
CA PRO A 77 -7.17 17.36 18.31
C PRO A 77 -7.54 16.88 16.89
N LEU A 78 -6.71 16.01 16.29
CA LEU A 78 -6.89 15.51 14.92
C LEU A 78 -7.51 14.11 14.89
N TYR A 79 -7.31 13.33 15.95
CA TYR A 79 -8.00 12.05 16.14
C TYR A 79 -9.52 12.23 16.23
N ASP A 80 -9.99 13.24 16.97
CA ASP A 80 -11.43 13.51 17.13
C ASP A 80 -12.09 14.02 15.82
N GLY A 81 -11.34 14.66 14.92
CA GLY A 81 -11.84 15.14 13.63
C GLY A 81 -11.73 14.13 12.47
N VAL A 82 -10.76 13.21 12.52
CA VAL A 82 -10.30 12.42 11.35
C VAL A 82 -10.09 10.92 11.67
N GLY A 83 -10.14 10.53 12.95
CA GLY A 83 -9.60 9.27 13.48
C GLY A 83 -10.18 7.98 12.91
N LYS A 84 -11.42 7.98 12.37
CA LYS A 84 -12.01 6.79 11.73
C LYS A 84 -11.32 6.41 10.40
N ASN A 85 -10.57 7.33 9.77
CA ASN A 85 -10.00 7.14 8.43
C ASN A 85 -8.47 7.08 8.39
N ALA A 86 -7.78 6.90 9.53
CA ALA A 86 -6.31 6.87 9.60
C ALA A 86 -5.66 5.85 8.63
N MET A 87 -6.34 4.73 8.35
CA MET A 87 -5.91 3.73 7.37
C MET A 87 -5.67 4.34 5.98
N TRP A 88 -6.49 5.32 5.54
CA TRP A 88 -6.36 5.95 4.23
C TRP A 88 -5.11 6.81 4.10
N ALA A 89 -4.72 7.49 5.17
CA ALA A 89 -3.50 8.29 5.16
C ALA A 89 -2.26 7.39 5.09
N VAL A 90 -2.18 6.34 5.93
CA VAL A 90 -1.04 5.40 5.93
C VAL A 90 -0.93 4.69 4.57
N MET A 91 -2.05 4.19 4.02
CA MET A 91 -2.08 3.59 2.69
C MET A 91 -1.60 4.57 1.62
N THR A 92 -1.95 5.85 1.74
CA THR A 92 -1.52 6.87 0.78
C THR A 92 -0.01 7.07 0.82
N VAL A 93 0.61 7.12 2.02
CA VAL A 93 2.08 7.19 2.13
C VAL A 93 2.74 6.02 1.42
N ILE A 94 2.31 4.80 1.74
CA ILE A 94 2.91 3.57 1.18
C ILE A 94 2.82 3.53 -0.34
N VAL A 95 1.68 3.96 -0.89
CA VAL A 95 1.39 3.82 -2.33
C VAL A 95 1.98 4.97 -3.15
N VAL A 96 2.09 6.16 -2.57
CA VAL A 96 2.48 7.39 -3.28
C VAL A 96 3.99 7.66 -3.16
N PHE A 97 4.63 7.27 -2.07
CA PHE A 97 6.05 7.54 -1.87
C PHE A 97 6.90 6.72 -2.85
N GLU A 98 7.71 7.42 -3.64
CA GLU A 98 8.54 6.86 -4.69
C GLU A 98 10.00 7.26 -4.52
N TYR A 99 10.92 6.52 -5.16
CA TYR A 99 12.36 6.75 -5.02
C TYR A 99 12.76 8.19 -5.30
N THR A 100 12.17 8.79 -6.33
CA THR A 100 12.40 10.20 -6.70
C THR A 100 11.30 11.12 -6.18
N ALA A 101 11.68 12.35 -5.84
CA ALA A 101 10.73 13.37 -5.37
C ALA A 101 9.68 13.69 -6.46
N GLY A 102 10.10 13.78 -7.72
CA GLY A 102 9.20 14.02 -8.85
C GLY A 102 8.14 12.93 -9.04
N ALA A 103 8.53 11.65 -8.94
CA ALA A 103 7.58 10.54 -9.02
C ALA A 103 6.59 10.54 -7.85
N THR A 104 7.04 10.91 -6.65
CA THR A 104 6.18 11.06 -5.47
C THR A 104 5.13 12.16 -5.68
N ILE A 105 5.55 13.33 -6.18
CA ILE A 105 4.64 14.44 -6.50
C ILE A 105 3.63 14.02 -7.57
N TYR A 106 4.11 13.39 -8.64
CA TYR A 106 3.26 12.90 -9.73
C TYR A 106 2.19 11.90 -9.25
N LYS A 107 2.58 10.89 -8.46
CA LYS A 107 1.63 9.95 -7.86
C LYS A 107 0.69 10.65 -6.87
N SER A 108 1.17 11.64 -6.12
CA SER A 108 0.35 12.41 -5.17
C SER A 108 -0.77 13.14 -5.90
N ILE A 109 -0.45 13.85 -6.99
CA ILE A 109 -1.43 14.56 -7.81
C ILE A 109 -2.42 13.58 -8.41
N ASN A 110 -1.95 12.47 -8.99
CA ASN A 110 -2.82 11.44 -9.56
C ASN A 110 -3.74 10.81 -8.51
N ARG A 111 -3.27 10.63 -7.27
CA ARG A 111 -4.08 10.14 -6.14
C ARG A 111 -5.19 11.13 -5.80
N ILE A 112 -4.87 12.42 -5.65
CA ILE A 112 -5.84 13.47 -5.31
C ILE A 112 -6.87 13.62 -6.44
N CYS A 113 -6.42 13.76 -7.69
CA CYS A 113 -7.31 13.91 -8.84
C CYS A 113 -8.21 12.68 -9.02
N GLY A 114 -7.62 11.47 -8.99
CA GLY A 114 -8.38 10.22 -9.14
C GLY A 114 -9.43 10.04 -8.04
N THR A 115 -9.09 10.34 -6.79
CA THR A 115 -10.02 10.25 -5.66
C THR A 115 -11.13 11.29 -5.76
N THR A 116 -10.79 12.52 -6.12
CA THR A 116 -11.76 13.64 -6.22
C THR A 116 -12.73 13.41 -7.37
N LEU A 117 -12.23 13.03 -8.56
CA LEU A 117 -13.05 12.70 -9.72
C LEU A 117 -13.98 11.52 -9.44
N ALA A 118 -13.46 10.46 -8.80
CA ALA A 118 -14.26 9.30 -8.42
C ALA A 118 -15.34 9.65 -7.39
N GLY A 119 -15.00 10.44 -6.37
CA GLY A 119 -15.94 10.91 -5.37
C GLY A 119 -17.06 11.77 -5.96
N LEU A 120 -16.71 12.74 -6.81
CA LEU A 120 -17.68 13.61 -7.49
C LEU A 120 -18.61 12.81 -8.41
N LEU A 121 -18.07 11.89 -9.21
CA LEU A 121 -18.90 11.04 -10.07
C LEU A 121 -19.78 10.08 -9.27
N ALA A 122 -19.28 9.50 -8.18
CA ALA A 122 -20.09 8.63 -7.33
C ALA A 122 -21.24 9.40 -6.66
N LEU A 123 -21.00 10.63 -6.19
CA LEU A 123 -22.05 11.51 -5.68
C LEU A 123 -23.05 11.90 -6.77
N GLY A 124 -22.58 12.19 -7.99
CA GLY A 124 -23.45 12.48 -9.13
C GLY A 124 -24.36 11.32 -9.50
N VAL A 125 -23.80 10.10 -9.57
CA VAL A 125 -24.57 8.87 -9.79
C VAL A 125 -25.61 8.67 -8.70
N GLN A 126 -25.22 8.81 -7.43
CA GLN A 126 -26.13 8.64 -6.31
C GLN A 126 -27.27 9.67 -6.34
N TRP A 127 -26.97 10.92 -6.68
CA TRP A 127 -27.97 11.97 -6.82
C TRP A 127 -28.99 11.64 -7.92
N VAL A 128 -28.53 11.16 -9.08
CA VAL A 128 -29.42 10.70 -10.16
C VAL A 128 -30.24 9.49 -9.71
N ALA A 129 -29.62 8.52 -9.06
CA ALA A 129 -30.27 7.30 -8.57
C ALA A 129 -31.36 7.60 -7.53
N SER A 130 -31.10 8.53 -6.60
CA SER A 130 -32.07 8.96 -5.58
C SER A 130 -33.32 9.63 -6.17
N ARG A 131 -33.21 10.23 -7.37
CA ARG A 131 -34.35 10.83 -8.08
C ARG A 131 -35.20 9.80 -8.83
N ALA A 132 -34.65 8.63 -9.13
CA ALA A 132 -35.33 7.57 -9.87
C ALA A 132 -36.22 6.67 -9.00
N GLY A 133 -36.14 6.81 -7.68
CA GLY A 133 -36.91 6.03 -6.71
C GLY A 133 -36.15 4.83 -6.13
N ALA A 134 -36.54 4.40 -4.93
CA ALA A 134 -35.80 3.44 -4.11
C ALA A 134 -35.59 2.06 -4.75
N GLU A 135 -36.52 1.61 -5.61
CA GLU A 135 -36.40 0.33 -6.32
C GLU A 135 -35.34 0.37 -7.43
N TRP A 136 -35.19 1.52 -8.10
CA TRP A 136 -34.27 1.70 -9.22
C TRP A 136 -32.88 2.16 -8.80
N GLU A 137 -32.76 2.72 -7.60
CA GLU A 137 -31.50 3.21 -7.05
C GLU A 137 -30.34 2.18 -7.11
N PRO A 138 -30.47 0.95 -6.55
CA PRO A 138 -29.39 -0.03 -6.61
C PRO A 138 -29.08 -0.49 -8.05
N VAL A 139 -30.08 -0.49 -8.93
CA VAL A 139 -29.90 -0.86 -10.34
C VAL A 139 -29.08 0.19 -11.08
N ILE A 140 -29.37 1.48 -10.87
CA ILE A 140 -28.64 2.59 -11.48
C ILE A 140 -27.21 2.67 -10.96
N VAL A 141 -27.02 2.56 -9.64
CA VAL A 141 -25.67 2.55 -9.03
C VAL A 141 -24.88 1.35 -9.53
N GLY A 142 -25.47 0.15 -9.54
CA GLY A 142 -24.83 -1.07 -10.04
C GLY A 142 -24.44 -0.98 -11.51
N ALA A 143 -25.36 -0.51 -12.37
CA ALA A 143 -25.10 -0.33 -13.79
C ALA A 143 -23.99 0.70 -14.05
N SER A 144 -24.01 1.83 -13.35
CA SER A 144 -22.96 2.86 -13.48
C SER A 144 -21.59 2.35 -13.04
N LEU A 145 -21.53 1.55 -11.97
CA LEU A 145 -20.29 0.91 -11.50
C LEU A 145 -19.76 -0.06 -12.54
N PHE A 146 -20.63 -0.91 -13.07
CA PHE A 146 -20.23 -1.84 -14.12
C PHE A 146 -19.68 -1.10 -15.34
N LEU A 147 -20.38 -0.08 -15.84
CA LEU A 147 -19.98 0.67 -17.02
C LEU A 147 -18.69 1.46 -16.81
N LEU A 148 -18.58 2.23 -15.73
CA LEU A 148 -17.39 3.05 -15.47
C LEU A 148 -16.16 2.19 -15.14
N ALA A 149 -16.32 1.15 -14.31
CA ALA A 149 -15.21 0.24 -14.00
C ALA A 149 -14.73 -0.49 -15.26
N SER A 150 -15.64 -0.95 -16.12
CA SER A 150 -15.31 -1.59 -17.39
C SER A 150 -14.62 -0.61 -18.35
N ALA A 151 -15.16 0.59 -18.51
CA ALA A 151 -14.59 1.62 -19.39
C ALA A 151 -13.17 2.02 -18.96
N VAL A 152 -12.96 2.27 -17.66
CA VAL A 152 -11.63 2.63 -17.16
C VAL A 152 -10.68 1.44 -17.26
N THR A 153 -11.12 0.22 -16.95
CA THR A 153 -10.28 -0.98 -17.12
C THR A 153 -9.90 -1.19 -18.57
N PHE A 154 -10.83 -1.00 -19.51
CA PHE A 154 -10.56 -1.09 -20.93
C PHE A 154 -9.57 -0.02 -21.39
N SER A 155 -9.74 1.23 -20.93
CA SER A 155 -8.83 2.34 -21.26
C SER A 155 -7.38 2.04 -20.87
N ARG A 156 -7.14 1.23 -19.83
CA ARG A 156 -5.80 0.82 -19.40
C ARG A 156 -5.11 -0.17 -20.34
N PHE A 157 -5.82 -0.78 -21.30
CA PHE A 157 -5.19 -1.55 -22.37
C PHE A 157 -4.56 -0.66 -23.45
N ILE A 158 -4.95 0.62 -23.52
CA ILE A 158 -4.37 1.58 -24.45
C ILE A 158 -2.99 2.01 -23.93
N PRO A 159 -1.88 1.75 -24.66
CA PRO A 159 -0.53 1.98 -24.15
C PRO A 159 -0.27 3.41 -23.69
N THR A 160 -0.81 4.40 -24.40
CA THR A 160 -0.67 5.83 -24.06
C THR A 160 -1.33 6.17 -22.72
N ILE A 161 -2.52 5.62 -22.45
CA ILE A 161 -3.24 5.83 -21.20
C ILE A 161 -2.55 5.06 -20.08
N LYS A 162 -2.11 3.82 -20.33
CA LYS A 162 -1.39 3.01 -19.34
C LYS A 162 -0.09 3.71 -18.90
N ALA A 163 0.69 4.23 -19.84
CA ALA A 163 1.96 4.90 -19.52
C ALA A 163 1.77 6.16 -18.66
N ARG A 164 0.66 6.90 -18.86
CA ARG A 164 0.44 8.21 -18.22
C ARG A 164 -0.57 8.22 -17.08
N PHE A 165 -1.46 7.24 -16.98
CA PHE A 165 -2.59 7.32 -16.05
C PHE A 165 -2.93 6.00 -15.36
N ASP A 166 -2.14 4.93 -15.52
CA ASP A 166 -2.46 3.62 -14.93
C ASP A 166 -2.69 3.71 -13.41
N TYR A 167 -1.83 4.44 -12.71
CA TYR A 167 -2.02 4.68 -11.28
C TYR A 167 -3.30 5.45 -10.96
N GLY A 168 -3.56 6.56 -11.66
CA GLY A 168 -4.76 7.37 -11.46
C GLY A 168 -6.05 6.60 -11.78
N ALA A 169 -6.05 5.80 -12.84
CA ALA A 169 -7.14 4.92 -13.25
C ALA A 169 -7.45 3.85 -12.19
N LEU A 170 -6.41 3.24 -11.60
CA LEU A 170 -6.56 2.31 -10.47
C LEU A 170 -7.19 2.97 -9.25
N ILE A 171 -6.70 4.15 -8.86
CA ILE A 171 -7.25 4.91 -7.73
C ILE A 171 -8.69 5.33 -8.00
N PHE A 172 -8.99 5.74 -9.24
CA PHE A 172 -10.33 6.11 -9.66
C PHE A 172 -11.31 4.94 -9.50
N ILE A 173 -11.01 3.78 -10.10
CA ILE A 173 -11.89 2.60 -10.00
C ILE A 173 -12.05 2.17 -8.54
N LEU A 174 -10.96 2.11 -7.78
CA LEU A 174 -11.00 1.72 -6.38
C LEU A 174 -11.90 2.64 -5.56
N THR A 175 -11.72 3.96 -5.71
CA THR A 175 -12.47 4.95 -4.95
C THR A 175 -13.92 4.97 -5.37
N PHE A 176 -14.20 4.96 -6.67
CA PHE A 176 -15.56 4.97 -7.21
C PHE A 176 -16.33 3.74 -6.71
N SER A 177 -15.77 2.54 -6.87
CA SER A 177 -16.40 1.30 -6.40
C SER A 177 -16.65 1.32 -4.89
N LEU A 178 -15.71 1.83 -4.10
CA LEU A 178 -15.86 1.87 -2.65
C LEU A 178 -16.93 2.88 -2.22
N VAL A 179 -16.95 4.07 -2.83
CA VAL A 179 -17.95 5.10 -2.53
C VAL A 179 -19.33 4.67 -3.01
N SER A 180 -19.47 4.03 -4.18
CA SER A 180 -20.75 3.51 -4.65
C SER A 180 -21.29 2.38 -3.75
N VAL A 181 -20.44 1.45 -3.31
CA VAL A 181 -20.86 0.34 -2.42
C VAL A 181 -21.14 0.81 -0.99
N SER A 182 -20.34 1.75 -0.46
CA SER A 182 -20.60 2.36 0.86
C SER A 182 -21.79 3.32 0.79
N GLY A 183 -21.99 3.93 -0.38
CA GLY A 183 -23.09 4.76 -0.84
C GLY A 183 -24.45 4.29 -0.37
N TYR A 184 -24.70 3.03 -0.69
CA TYR A 184 -25.96 2.35 -0.42
C TYR A 184 -26.23 2.09 1.07
N ARG A 185 -25.23 2.14 1.95
CA ARG A 185 -25.35 1.70 3.35
C ARG A 185 -25.34 2.82 4.38
N ILE A 186 -25.02 4.06 4.00
CA ILE A 186 -24.74 5.14 4.95
C ILE A 186 -25.41 6.43 4.45
N ASP A 187 -26.31 7.00 5.28
CA ASP A 187 -27.05 8.23 4.96
C ASP A 187 -26.17 9.48 4.82
N GLU A 188 -24.93 9.46 5.34
CA GLU A 188 -23.99 10.60 5.30
C GLU A 188 -22.80 10.38 4.35
N LEU A 189 -23.07 10.23 3.06
CA LEU A 189 -22.02 10.05 2.05
C LEU A 189 -21.08 11.25 1.91
N PHE A 190 -21.61 12.45 2.10
CA PHE A 190 -20.84 13.68 2.00
C PHE A 190 -19.80 13.77 3.12
N THR A 191 -20.14 13.39 4.36
CA THR A 191 -19.20 13.42 5.49
C THR A 191 -18.10 12.38 5.31
N LEU A 192 -18.47 11.17 4.86
CA LEU A 192 -17.53 10.09 4.59
C LEU A 192 -16.58 10.41 3.43
N ALA A 193 -17.08 10.97 2.32
CA ALA A 193 -16.26 11.37 1.19
C ALA A 193 -15.31 12.52 1.54
N ASN A 194 -15.80 13.54 2.24
CA ASN A 194 -15.01 14.70 2.65
C ASN A 194 -13.89 14.30 3.63
N GLN A 195 -14.19 13.43 4.60
CA GLN A 195 -13.17 12.90 5.51
C GLN A 195 -12.07 12.15 4.75
N ARG A 196 -12.42 11.30 3.77
CA ARG A 196 -11.43 10.56 2.97
C ARG A 196 -10.55 11.48 2.14
N ILE A 197 -11.13 12.45 1.44
CA ILE A 197 -10.36 13.40 0.64
C ILE A 197 -9.42 14.22 1.54
N SER A 198 -9.92 14.72 2.68
CA SER A 198 -9.10 15.47 3.65
C SER A 198 -7.92 14.64 4.16
N THR A 199 -8.15 13.37 4.54
CA THR A 199 -7.05 12.48 5.00
C THR A 199 -6.00 12.22 3.92
N ILE A 200 -6.42 12.08 2.67
CA ILE A 200 -5.53 11.85 1.53
C ILE A 200 -4.71 13.10 1.24
N ILE A 201 -5.30 14.29 1.32
CA ILE A 201 -4.59 15.58 1.16
C ILE A 201 -3.55 15.77 2.26
N ILE A 202 -3.89 15.48 3.53
CA ILE A 202 -2.94 15.56 4.64
C ILE A 202 -1.80 14.55 4.45
N GLY A 203 -2.12 13.29 4.10
CA GLY A 203 -1.10 12.27 3.84
C GLY A 203 -0.17 12.64 2.67
N THR A 204 -0.72 13.08 1.55
CA THR A 204 0.09 13.49 0.37
C THR A 204 0.92 14.73 0.62
N SER A 205 0.40 15.75 1.30
CA SER A 205 1.17 16.94 1.65
C SER A 205 2.38 16.60 2.53
N LEU A 206 2.19 15.76 3.56
CA LEU A 206 3.30 15.27 4.39
C LEU A 206 4.32 14.45 3.57
N CYS A 207 3.88 13.60 2.64
CA CYS A 207 4.79 12.88 1.74
C CYS A 207 5.62 13.81 0.85
N ILE A 208 4.99 14.84 0.26
CA ILE A 208 5.67 15.82 -0.59
C ILE A 208 6.70 16.60 0.24
N ILE A 209 6.32 17.06 1.44
CA ILE A 209 7.23 17.77 2.34
C ILE A 209 8.45 16.89 2.66
N VAL A 210 8.25 15.66 3.16
CA VAL A 210 9.35 14.77 3.55
C VAL A 210 10.25 14.41 2.36
N SER A 211 9.66 14.15 1.18
CA SER A 211 10.42 13.76 -0.02
C SER A 211 11.25 14.91 -0.62
N THR A 212 10.78 16.16 -0.46
CA THR A 212 11.46 17.36 -0.99
C THR A 212 12.47 17.96 -0.01
N THR A 213 12.23 17.92 1.30
CA THR A 213 13.12 18.55 2.30
C THR A 213 14.34 17.69 2.64
N ILE A 214 14.18 16.36 2.74
CA ILE A 214 15.27 15.48 3.15
C ILE A 214 16.02 15.00 1.91
N ARG A 215 17.17 15.60 1.60
CA ARG A 215 18.09 15.23 0.48
C ARG A 215 17.34 14.74 -0.78
N PRO A 216 16.63 15.62 -1.50
CA PRO A 216 15.76 15.20 -2.59
C PRO A 216 16.53 14.45 -3.67
N VAL A 217 15.99 13.32 -4.12
CA VAL A 217 16.53 12.56 -5.25
C VAL A 217 15.72 12.95 -6.48
N TRP A 218 16.37 13.65 -7.42
CA TRP A 218 15.76 14.10 -8.66
C TRP A 218 16.14 13.15 -9.80
N ALA A 219 15.17 12.83 -10.67
CA ALA A 219 15.40 11.95 -11.81
C ALA A 219 16.47 12.48 -12.78
N GLY A 220 16.64 13.80 -12.87
CA GLY A 220 17.70 14.42 -13.68
C GLY A 220 19.11 14.09 -13.17
N GLN A 221 19.31 14.03 -11.86
CA GLN A 221 20.61 13.65 -11.30
C GLN A 221 20.94 12.18 -11.55
N GLU A 222 19.93 11.32 -11.47
CA GLU A 222 20.07 9.89 -11.81
C GLU A 222 20.37 9.70 -13.28
N LEU A 223 19.68 10.43 -14.17
CA LEU A 223 19.95 10.40 -15.60
C LEU A 223 21.37 10.88 -15.90
N TYR A 224 21.83 11.96 -15.27
CA TYR A 224 23.19 12.48 -15.45
C TYR A 224 24.24 11.42 -15.10
N VAL A 225 24.15 10.81 -13.91
CA VAL A 225 25.08 9.75 -13.46
C VAL A 225 25.06 8.55 -14.40
N LEU A 226 23.87 8.16 -14.87
CA LEU A 226 23.73 7.04 -15.79
C LEU A 226 24.33 7.36 -17.17
N VAL A 227 24.12 8.57 -17.68
CA VAL A 227 24.66 9.01 -18.98
C VAL A 227 26.17 9.09 -18.91
N THR A 228 26.75 9.77 -17.92
CA THR A 228 28.21 9.87 -17.80
C THR A 228 28.85 8.49 -17.65
N GLY A 229 28.31 7.63 -16.80
CA GLY A 229 28.86 6.28 -16.62
C GLY A 229 28.73 5.37 -17.86
N ASN A 230 27.73 5.59 -18.72
CA ASN A 230 27.66 4.89 -20.01
C ASN A 230 28.64 5.48 -21.03
N LEU A 231 28.86 6.79 -21.02
CA LEU A 231 29.85 7.44 -21.88
C LEU A 231 31.28 7.04 -21.51
N ASP A 232 31.60 6.96 -20.21
CA ASP A 232 32.91 6.49 -19.73
C ASP A 232 33.17 5.05 -20.17
N LYS A 233 32.20 4.15 -19.99
CA LYS A 233 32.30 2.76 -20.48
C LYS A 233 32.46 2.67 -21.99
N LEU A 234 31.80 3.56 -22.74
CA LEU A 234 31.95 3.63 -24.17
C LEU A 234 33.36 4.09 -24.55
N ALA A 235 33.92 5.06 -23.83
CA ALA A 235 35.29 5.53 -24.00
C ALA A 235 36.30 4.41 -23.69
N ASP A 236 36.18 3.75 -22.54
CA ASP A 236 37.04 2.62 -22.15
C ASP A 236 37.01 1.50 -23.20
N SER A 237 35.82 1.19 -23.71
CA SER A 237 35.63 0.15 -24.72
C SER A 237 36.18 0.53 -26.10
N LEU A 238 36.44 1.82 -26.35
CA LEU A 238 37.08 2.34 -27.57
C LEU A 238 38.60 2.46 -27.41
N GLU A 239 39.09 2.68 -26.19
CA GLU A 239 40.52 2.84 -25.90
C GLU A 239 41.26 1.49 -25.79
N GLY A 240 40.55 0.41 -25.42
CA GLY A 240 41.02 -0.99 -25.49
C GLY A 240 41.10 -1.69 -24.15
#